data_AF-A0A931T322-F1
#
_entry.id   AF-A0A931T322-F1
#
_cell.length_a   1.000
_cell.length_b   1.000
_cell.length_c   1.000
_cell.angle_alpha   90.00
_cell.angle_beta   90.00
_cell.angle_gamma   90.00
#
_symmetry.space_group_name_H-M   'P 1'
#
loop_
_entity.id
_entity.type
_entity.pdbx_description
1 polymer ?
#
loop_
_entity_poly.entity_id
_entity_poly.type
_entity_poly.pdbx_seq_one_letter_code
_entity_poly.pdbx_strand_id
1 'polypeptide(L)'
;MREISILSDSPRPEKRWSIWSRIVLLLGFWLFIGFAVGTVFLLFPVRWWATLCRDNAWTPATERSGVVLIILLLVLVSFAIANGAMTAFVRSHRVITRLLLVVVTLGAAGTAYWKWINPSTMKGSMAAEQKAGAHFTFGPFPDAGRLASLKGEGYTGVISLLHPAVVPFEPQLIAQEKREAVAAGIELIHLPMLPWVSDNTESMDKLRAIAKAKKGRYYIHCYLGADRVNVARRIIEQETGGLAVIEGAGASTRRSLDEQKKLERGPIFKLEEGLYLIPYPTDEEFLGFVLAGQVKNVVALLDPRDESQKRRIDHERALLAQYSLPFHLVEIGEERYGGRRIVEALQKAKRLEKPTVIHAFFTPGKFKSPIAEAVLIAHRTGLPPLPPSMWKATFAGGKPQLLAPHVAIGPRPTESEFYESIHARGIRTALFVGDASAMPSSDATAASQAGVELRAIAADPAVVLDTLQEGGPYYLYGPGSAAVKEPVRARYAEMMTPIEPVGGKPAETP
;
A
#
# COMPACT_ATOMS: atom_id res chain seq x y z
N MET A 1 -36.90 72.15 -34.40
CA MET A 1 -37.46 71.01 -33.63
C MET A 1 -37.43 69.78 -34.52
N ARG A 2 -36.49 68.85 -34.31
CA ARG A 2 -36.49 67.53 -34.95
C ARG A 2 -36.92 66.53 -33.88
N GLU A 3 -38.08 65.93 -34.09
CA GLU A 3 -38.62 64.86 -33.26
C GLU A 3 -37.65 63.67 -33.28
N ILE A 4 -37.07 63.37 -32.12
CA ILE A 4 -36.35 62.12 -31.91
C ILE A 4 -37.42 61.04 -31.78
N SER A 5 -37.66 60.35 -32.90
CA SER A 5 -38.49 59.15 -32.97
C SER A 5 -37.98 58.12 -31.96
N ILE A 6 -38.78 57.91 -30.92
CA ILE A 6 -38.64 56.84 -29.95
C ILE A 6 -38.87 55.54 -30.72
N LEU A 7 -37.77 54.87 -31.09
CA LEU A 7 -37.78 53.52 -31.64
C LEU A 7 -38.44 52.60 -30.62
N SER A 8 -39.67 52.22 -30.94
CA SER A 8 -40.47 51.18 -30.30
C SER A 8 -39.64 49.90 -30.16
N ASP A 9 -39.30 49.56 -28.90
CA ASP A 9 -38.70 48.29 -28.50
C ASP A 9 -39.70 47.15 -28.71
N SER A 10 -39.79 46.66 -29.95
CA SER A 10 -40.46 45.39 -30.21
C SER A 10 -39.77 44.28 -29.38
N PRO A 11 -40.51 43.49 -28.59
CA PRO A 11 -39.92 42.46 -27.73
C PRO A 11 -39.19 41.44 -28.60
N ARG A 12 -37.85 41.44 -28.52
CA ARG A 12 -37.02 40.49 -29.26
C ARG A 12 -37.44 39.07 -28.85
N PRO A 13 -37.69 38.15 -29.79
CA PRO A 13 -38.11 36.80 -29.48
C PRO A 13 -37.10 36.16 -28.53
N GLU A 14 -37.57 35.69 -27.38
CA GLU A 14 -36.72 34.99 -26.42
C GLU A 14 -36.14 33.74 -27.08
N LYS A 15 -34.84 33.77 -27.37
CA LYS A 15 -34.12 32.63 -27.92
C LYS A 15 -34.15 31.50 -26.87
N ARG A 16 -35.10 30.57 -27.02
CA ARG A 16 -35.23 29.38 -26.18
C ARG A 16 -34.01 28.49 -26.39
N TRP A 17 -33.11 28.48 -25.40
CA TRP A 17 -32.00 27.55 -25.32
C TRP A 17 -32.54 26.12 -25.19
N SER A 18 -32.06 25.21 -26.04
CA SER A 18 -32.39 23.78 -25.92
C SER A 18 -31.86 23.21 -24.60
N ILE A 19 -32.49 22.13 -24.12
CA ILE A 19 -32.04 21.40 -22.93
C ILE A 19 -30.58 20.97 -23.09
N TRP A 20 -30.19 20.48 -24.27
CA TRP A 20 -28.82 20.06 -24.56
C TRP A 20 -27.81 21.20 -24.44
N SER A 21 -28.12 22.39 -24.96
CA SER A 21 -27.23 23.54 -24.81
C SER A 21 -27.06 23.96 -23.35
N ARG A 22 -28.11 23.84 -22.53
CA ARG A 22 -28.01 24.11 -21.08
C ARG A 22 -27.14 23.09 -20.38
N ILE A 23 -27.27 21.80 -20.70
CA ILE A 23 -26.42 20.74 -20.13
C ILE A 23 -24.95 20.97 -20.48
N VAL A 24 -24.63 21.25 -21.76
CA VAL A 24 -23.25 21.52 -22.18
C VAL A 24 -22.68 22.74 -21.48
N LEU A 25 -23.46 23.84 -21.36
CA LEU A 25 -23.04 25.02 -20.62
C LEU A 25 -22.81 24.73 -19.14
N LEU A 26 -23.70 23.98 -18.49
CA LEU A 26 -23.56 23.58 -17.10
C LEU A 26 -22.27 22.78 -16.88
N LEU A 27 -22.03 21.76 -17.71
CA LEU A 27 -20.83 20.93 -17.63
C LEU A 27 -19.55 21.76 -17.88
N GLY A 28 -19.59 22.69 -18.84
CA GLY A 28 -18.48 23.61 -19.10
C GLY A 28 -18.17 24.52 -17.90
N PHE A 29 -19.19 25.20 -17.35
CA PHE A 29 -19.02 26.00 -16.13
C PHE A 29 -18.55 25.13 -14.96
N TRP A 30 -19.11 23.94 -14.79
CA TRP A 30 -18.78 23.05 -13.68
C TRP A 30 -17.35 22.52 -13.76
N LEU A 31 -16.82 22.25 -14.96
CA LEU A 31 -15.42 21.89 -15.15
C LEU A 31 -14.48 23.00 -14.65
N PHE A 32 -14.64 24.24 -15.13
CA PHE A 32 -13.74 25.34 -14.80
C PHE A 32 -13.91 25.84 -13.35
N ILE A 33 -15.16 25.97 -12.87
CA ILE A 33 -15.46 26.34 -11.49
C ILE A 33 -15.02 25.23 -10.55
N GLY A 34 -15.32 23.97 -10.88
CA GLY A 34 -14.90 22.80 -10.11
C GLY A 34 -13.38 22.73 -9.97
N PHE A 35 -12.63 22.98 -11.04
CA PHE A 35 -11.17 23.06 -10.98
C PHE A 35 -10.66 24.20 -10.09
N ALA A 36 -11.21 25.40 -10.22
CA ALA A 36 -10.80 26.56 -9.42
C ALA A 36 -11.15 26.41 -7.93
N VAL A 37 -12.40 26.04 -7.62
CA VAL A 37 -12.87 25.80 -6.26
C VAL A 37 -12.17 24.58 -5.66
N GLY A 38 -11.96 23.52 -6.45
CA GLY A 38 -11.23 22.33 -6.03
C GLY A 38 -9.81 22.65 -5.60
N THR A 39 -9.11 23.54 -6.31
CA THR A 39 -7.78 24.02 -5.91
C THR A 39 -7.81 24.70 -4.54
N VAL A 40 -8.80 25.55 -4.27
CA VAL A 40 -8.96 26.19 -2.94
C VAL A 40 -9.27 25.14 -1.87
N PHE A 41 -10.17 24.20 -2.15
CA PHE A 41 -10.56 23.15 -1.20
C PHE A 41 -9.38 22.24 -0.81
N LEU A 42 -8.56 21.86 -1.79
CA LEU A 42 -7.36 21.05 -1.57
C LEU A 42 -6.32 21.78 -0.72
N LEU A 43 -6.04 23.06 -1.03
CA LEU A 43 -5.01 23.82 -0.34
C LEU A 43 -5.39 24.22 1.09
N PHE A 44 -6.68 24.44 1.35
CA PHE A 44 -7.16 24.98 2.62
C PHE A 44 -7.98 23.95 3.43
N PRO A 45 -9.28 23.68 3.17
CA PRO A 45 -10.09 22.73 3.94
C PRO A 45 -9.45 21.35 4.14
N VAL A 46 -8.97 20.71 3.06
CA VAL A 46 -8.41 19.35 3.15
C VAL A 46 -7.15 19.35 4.01
N ARG A 47 -6.26 20.33 3.81
CA ARG A 47 -5.04 20.48 4.60
C ARG A 47 -5.35 20.80 6.06
N TRP A 48 -6.25 21.74 6.32
CA TRP A 48 -6.66 22.12 7.66
C TRP A 48 -7.22 20.91 8.41
N TRP A 49 -8.09 20.13 7.76
CA TRP A 49 -8.63 18.90 8.33
C TRP A 49 -7.56 17.85 8.60
N ALA A 50 -6.66 17.60 7.65
CA ALA A 50 -5.56 16.65 7.83
C ALA A 50 -4.63 17.08 8.98
N THR A 51 -4.32 18.37 9.07
CA THR A 51 -3.50 18.94 10.14
C THR A 51 -4.20 18.79 11.49
N LEU A 52 -5.48 19.16 11.56
CA LEU A 52 -6.32 19.00 12.76
C LEU A 52 -6.37 17.54 13.22
N CYS A 53 -6.54 16.59 12.30
CA CYS A 53 -6.54 15.16 12.62
C CYS A 53 -5.20 14.73 13.22
N ARG A 54 -4.09 15.16 12.64
CA ARG A 54 -2.73 14.79 13.07
C ARG A 54 -2.36 15.42 14.41
N ASP A 55 -2.64 16.70 14.59
CA ASP A 55 -2.37 17.44 15.83
C ASP A 55 -3.13 16.86 17.02
N ASN A 56 -4.30 16.24 16.77
CA ASN A 56 -5.11 15.59 17.79
C ASN A 56 -4.95 14.06 17.83
N ALA A 57 -3.98 13.50 17.10
CA ALA A 57 -3.74 12.06 16.98
C ALA A 57 -5.01 11.24 16.66
N TRP A 58 -5.90 11.80 15.84
CA TRP A 58 -7.13 11.13 15.41
C TRP A 58 -6.81 9.95 14.50
N THR A 59 -7.73 8.98 14.47
CA THR A 59 -7.50 7.78 13.66
C THR A 59 -7.47 8.11 12.15
N PRO A 60 -6.69 7.38 11.34
CA PRO A 60 -6.66 7.55 9.89
C PRO A 60 -8.03 7.37 9.20
N ALA A 61 -8.95 6.63 9.84
CA ALA A 61 -10.33 6.50 9.37
C ALA A 61 -11.13 7.80 9.52
N THR A 62 -10.86 8.58 10.56
CA THR A 62 -11.46 9.90 10.79
C THR A 62 -10.92 10.91 9.77
N GLU A 63 -9.59 10.94 9.55
CA GLU A 63 -8.96 11.80 8.52
C GLU A 63 -9.60 11.49 7.16
N ARG A 64 -9.64 10.22 6.76
CA ARG A 64 -10.24 9.79 5.49
C ARG A 64 -11.71 10.18 5.36
N SER A 65 -12.53 9.93 6.39
CA SER A 65 -13.96 10.25 6.35
C SER A 65 -14.20 11.75 6.20
N GLY A 66 -13.44 12.59 6.90
CA GLY A 66 -13.58 14.04 6.76
C GLY A 66 -13.07 14.55 5.41
N VAL A 67 -12.00 13.99 4.84
CA VAL A 67 -11.58 14.30 3.46
C VAL A 67 -12.68 13.94 2.47
N VAL A 68 -13.32 12.78 2.60
CA VAL A 68 -14.47 12.40 1.75
C VAL A 68 -15.62 13.38 1.90
N LEU A 69 -15.97 13.78 3.12
CA LEU A 69 -17.02 14.78 3.36
C LEU A 69 -16.70 16.13 2.72
N ILE A 70 -15.44 16.58 2.81
CA ILE A 70 -14.97 17.82 2.16
C ILE A 70 -15.06 17.71 0.64
N ILE A 71 -14.76 16.55 0.05
CA ILE A 71 -14.90 16.32 -1.39
C ILE A 71 -16.37 16.32 -1.81
N LEU A 72 -17.26 15.69 -1.04
CA LEU A 72 -18.71 15.76 -1.32
C LEU A 72 -19.23 17.19 -1.23
N LEU A 73 -18.78 17.95 -0.23
CA LEU A 73 -19.09 19.37 -0.10
C LEU A 73 -18.55 20.17 -1.31
N LEU A 74 -17.32 19.90 -1.76
CA LEU A 74 -16.75 20.50 -2.97
C LEU A 74 -17.61 20.23 -4.20
N VAL A 75 -18.06 18.98 -4.41
CA VAL A 75 -18.92 18.60 -5.53
C VAL A 75 -20.23 19.39 -5.49
N LEU A 76 -20.89 19.45 -4.33
CA LEU A 76 -22.15 20.18 -4.16
C LEU A 76 -21.98 21.69 -4.34
N VAL A 77 -20.96 22.29 -3.71
CA VAL A 77 -20.68 23.73 -3.80
C VAL A 77 -20.30 24.12 -5.23
N SER A 78 -19.40 23.39 -5.88
CA SER A 78 -19.00 23.66 -7.26
C SER A 78 -20.17 23.51 -8.23
N PHE A 79 -21.01 22.49 -8.05
CA PHE A 79 -22.22 22.29 -8.87
C PHE A 79 -23.24 23.42 -8.66
N ALA A 80 -23.49 23.83 -7.41
CA ALA A 80 -24.41 24.92 -7.10
C ALA A 80 -23.95 26.26 -7.71
N ILE A 81 -22.65 26.58 -7.61
CA ILE A 81 -22.06 27.78 -8.22
C ILE A 81 -22.15 27.69 -9.74
N ALA A 82 -21.82 26.54 -10.34
CA ALA A 82 -21.91 26.34 -11.79
C ALA A 82 -23.34 26.46 -12.31
N ASN A 83 -24.32 25.89 -11.60
CA ASN A 83 -25.73 26.01 -11.94
C ASN A 83 -26.23 27.46 -11.79
N GLY A 84 -25.78 28.18 -10.76
CA GLY A 84 -26.04 29.61 -10.60
C GLY A 84 -25.47 30.44 -11.76
N ALA A 85 -24.21 30.19 -12.12
CA ALA A 85 -23.54 30.86 -13.25
C ALA A 85 -24.24 30.56 -14.59
N MET A 86 -24.58 29.29 -14.85
CA MET A 86 -25.34 28.89 -16.03
C MET A 86 -26.72 29.56 -16.08
N THR A 87 -27.45 29.57 -14.95
CA THR A 87 -28.77 30.20 -14.87
C THR A 87 -28.68 31.71 -15.12
N ALA A 88 -27.70 32.38 -14.52
CA ALA A 88 -27.45 33.80 -14.75
C ALA A 88 -27.05 34.09 -16.21
N PHE A 89 -26.26 33.22 -16.82
CA PHE A 89 -25.85 33.32 -18.22
C PHE A 89 -27.06 33.23 -19.17
N VAL A 90 -27.93 32.23 -18.95
CA VAL A 90 -29.13 32.01 -19.77
C VAL A 90 -30.17 33.11 -19.57
N ARG A 91 -30.40 33.56 -18.33
CA ARG A 91 -31.38 34.61 -18.00
C ARG A 91 -30.92 36.02 -18.37
N SER A 92 -29.62 36.27 -18.46
CA SER A 92 -29.14 37.61 -18.81
C SER A 92 -29.43 37.93 -20.28
N HIS A 93 -30.08 39.06 -20.54
CA HIS A 93 -30.20 39.63 -21.89
C HIS A 93 -29.01 40.51 -22.27
N ARG A 94 -28.21 40.95 -21.30
CA ARG A 94 -27.05 41.80 -21.51
C ARG A 94 -25.85 40.95 -21.92
N VAL A 95 -25.31 41.21 -23.11
CA VAL A 95 -24.10 40.54 -23.64
C VAL A 95 -22.92 40.70 -22.68
N ILE A 96 -22.78 41.89 -22.08
CA ILE A 96 -21.71 42.21 -21.12
C ILE A 96 -21.72 41.24 -19.94
N THR A 97 -22.89 40.96 -19.34
CA THR A 97 -22.99 40.02 -18.20
C THR A 97 -22.59 38.60 -18.59
N ARG A 98 -23.00 38.14 -19.79
CA ARG A 98 -22.63 36.81 -20.29
C ARG A 98 -21.12 36.69 -20.49
N LEU A 99 -20.52 37.71 -21.11
CA LEU A 99 -19.08 37.78 -21.31
C LEU A 99 -18.34 37.81 -19.96
N LEU A 100 -18.80 38.62 -19.01
CA LEU A 100 -18.22 38.72 -17.68
C LEU A 100 -18.23 37.37 -16.95
N LEU A 101 -19.33 36.61 -16.99
CA LEU A 101 -19.40 35.28 -16.36
C LEU A 101 -18.37 34.30 -16.95
N VAL A 102 -18.20 34.30 -18.27
CA VAL A 102 -17.20 33.46 -18.95
C VAL A 102 -15.79 33.90 -18.58
N VAL A 103 -15.51 35.21 -18.65
CA VAL A 103 -14.18 35.77 -18.33
C VAL A 103 -13.81 35.51 -16.87
N VAL A 104 -14.72 35.71 -15.93
CA VAL A 104 -14.48 35.44 -14.49
C VAL A 104 -14.22 33.96 -14.26
N THR A 105 -15.00 33.08 -14.88
CA THR A 105 -14.84 31.62 -14.73
C THR A 105 -13.50 31.14 -15.29
N LEU A 106 -13.16 31.55 -16.52
CA LEU A 106 -11.89 31.22 -17.15
C LEU A 106 -10.71 31.86 -16.41
N GLY A 107 -10.87 33.08 -15.92
CA GLY A 107 -9.85 33.78 -15.12
C GLY A 107 -9.58 33.06 -13.80
N ALA A 108 -10.62 32.58 -13.10
CA ALA A 108 -10.47 31.80 -11.87
C ALA A 108 -9.77 30.45 -12.13
N ALA A 109 -10.18 29.72 -13.16
CA ALA A 109 -9.54 28.46 -13.55
C ALA A 109 -8.09 28.69 -14.02
N GLY A 110 -7.84 29.75 -14.79
CA GLY A 110 -6.51 30.16 -15.23
C GLY A 110 -5.60 30.55 -14.06
N THR A 111 -6.14 31.23 -13.05
CA THR A 111 -5.41 31.54 -11.81
C THR A 111 -5.06 30.28 -11.03
N ALA A 112 -6.01 29.34 -10.90
CA ALA A 112 -5.76 28.06 -10.25
C ALA A 112 -4.69 27.26 -10.99
N TYR A 113 -4.78 27.16 -12.31
CA TYR A 113 -3.79 26.52 -13.17
C TYR A 113 -2.42 27.19 -13.01
N TRP A 114 -2.37 28.52 -13.07
CA TRP A 114 -1.16 29.31 -12.87
C TRP A 114 -0.50 29.00 -11.52
N LYS A 115 -1.27 28.86 -10.44
CA LYS A 115 -0.72 28.46 -9.14
C LYS A 115 -0.08 27.08 -9.18
N TRP A 116 -0.73 26.08 -9.80
CA TRP A 116 -0.18 24.72 -9.88
C TRP A 116 1.13 24.64 -10.67
N ILE A 117 1.27 25.45 -11.71
CA ILE A 117 2.53 25.58 -12.46
C ILE A 117 3.56 26.50 -11.77
N ASN A 118 3.18 27.22 -10.70
CA ASN A 118 4.06 28.07 -9.89
C ASN A 118 4.00 27.65 -8.40
N PRO A 119 4.56 26.49 -8.03
CA PRO A 119 4.44 25.92 -6.69
C PRO A 119 5.00 26.84 -5.58
N SER A 120 5.91 27.76 -5.91
CA SER A 120 6.42 28.80 -5.00
C SER A 120 5.32 29.71 -4.43
N THR A 121 4.19 29.85 -5.13
CA THR A 121 3.01 30.59 -4.63
C THR A 121 2.21 29.80 -3.59
N MET A 122 2.50 28.51 -3.44
CA MET A 122 1.87 27.60 -2.49
C MET A 122 2.76 27.28 -1.28
N LYS A 123 3.84 28.05 -1.02
CA LYS A 123 4.85 27.76 0.04
C LYS A 123 4.27 27.42 1.42
N GLY A 124 3.16 28.01 1.84
CA GLY A 124 2.51 27.69 3.12
C GLY A 124 2.02 26.24 3.22
N SER A 125 1.97 25.50 2.09
CA SER A 125 1.53 24.12 2.02
C SER A 125 2.65 23.07 1.87
N MET A 126 3.91 23.44 1.71
CA MET A 126 4.99 22.48 1.46
C MET A 126 5.73 22.06 2.74
N ALA A 127 6.39 20.90 2.71
CA ALA A 127 7.19 20.39 3.83
C ALA A 127 8.36 21.34 4.14
N ALA A 128 8.69 21.52 5.42
CA ALA A 128 9.84 22.31 5.83
C ALA A 128 11.16 21.67 5.36
N GLU A 129 12.20 22.47 5.23
CA GLU A 129 13.54 21.97 4.90
C GLU A 129 14.09 21.09 6.02
N GLN A 130 14.71 19.97 5.65
CA GLN A 130 15.26 18.99 6.56
C GLN A 130 16.72 18.70 6.17
N LYS A 131 17.66 18.89 7.11
CA LYS A 131 19.08 18.63 6.88
C LYS A 131 19.41 17.17 7.19
N ALA A 132 20.04 16.47 6.27
CA ALA A 132 20.56 15.12 6.48
C ALA A 132 22.10 15.16 6.45
N GLY A 133 22.69 15.23 7.65
CA GLY A 133 24.12 15.44 7.83
C GLY A 133 24.60 16.79 7.27
N ALA A 134 25.92 16.90 7.05
CA ALA A 134 26.54 18.15 6.59
C ALA A 134 26.35 18.42 5.09
N HIS A 135 26.00 17.41 4.30
CA HIS A 135 26.09 17.45 2.84
C HIS A 135 24.76 17.53 2.11
N PHE A 136 23.63 17.18 2.75
CA PHE A 136 22.35 17.07 2.07
C PHE A 136 21.26 17.82 2.81
N THR A 137 20.44 18.56 2.07
CA THR A 137 19.23 19.21 2.58
C THR A 137 18.06 18.83 1.68
N PHE A 138 16.96 18.40 2.27
CA PHE A 138 15.72 18.09 1.57
C PHE A 138 14.73 19.22 1.76
N GLY A 139 13.97 19.56 0.73
CA GLY A 139 12.95 20.59 0.89
C GLY A 139 11.99 20.73 -0.29
N PRO A 140 11.16 21.79 -0.29
CA PRO A 140 10.23 22.09 -1.36
C PRO A 140 10.94 22.49 -2.66
N PHE A 141 10.17 22.58 -3.75
CA PHE A 141 10.64 23.13 -5.01
C PHE A 141 11.24 24.55 -4.80
N PRO A 142 12.53 24.78 -5.12
CA PRO A 142 13.18 26.06 -4.94
C PRO A 142 12.83 27.01 -6.08
N ASP A 143 12.42 28.24 -5.78
CA ASP A 143 12.31 29.31 -6.77
C ASP A 143 13.65 30.02 -6.98
N ALA A 144 13.72 30.90 -7.98
CA ALA A 144 14.90 31.72 -8.28
C ALA A 144 15.54 32.37 -7.04
N GLY A 145 14.72 32.92 -6.15
CA GLY A 145 15.19 33.52 -4.90
C GLY A 145 15.85 32.49 -3.99
N ARG A 146 15.21 31.33 -3.78
CA ARG A 146 15.80 30.25 -2.99
C ARG A 146 17.07 29.70 -3.62
N LEU A 147 17.14 29.54 -4.95
CA LEU A 147 18.34 29.09 -5.66
C LEU A 147 19.52 30.04 -5.43
N ALA A 148 19.29 31.35 -5.50
CA ALA A 148 20.31 32.35 -5.17
C ALA A 148 20.75 32.27 -3.70
N SER A 149 19.81 32.11 -2.76
CA SER A 149 20.14 31.91 -1.35
C SER A 149 20.95 30.62 -1.12
N LEU A 150 20.58 29.50 -1.75
CA LEU A 150 21.33 28.25 -1.67
C LEU A 150 22.77 28.44 -2.17
N LYS A 151 22.98 29.18 -3.26
CA LYS A 151 24.32 29.52 -3.72
C LYS A 151 25.08 30.34 -2.68
N GLY A 152 24.46 31.38 -2.12
CA GLY A 152 25.04 32.22 -1.07
C GLY A 152 25.36 31.46 0.22
N GLU A 153 24.56 30.44 0.55
CA GLU A 153 24.78 29.51 1.67
C GLU A 153 25.90 28.49 1.39
N GLY A 154 26.50 28.49 0.20
CA GLY A 154 27.60 27.60 -0.18
C GLY A 154 27.14 26.22 -0.64
N TYR A 155 25.91 26.05 -1.12
CA TYR A 155 25.51 24.82 -1.81
C TYR A 155 26.23 24.69 -3.14
N THR A 156 26.72 23.49 -3.40
CA THR A 156 27.40 23.09 -4.63
C THR A 156 26.40 22.96 -5.77
N GLY A 157 25.26 22.32 -5.51
CA GLY A 157 24.23 22.11 -6.51
C GLY A 157 22.85 21.80 -5.93
N VAL A 158 21.87 21.79 -6.83
CA VAL A 158 20.49 21.37 -6.57
C VAL A 158 20.22 20.08 -7.35
N ILE A 159 19.70 19.07 -6.66
CA ILE A 159 19.30 17.80 -7.24
C ILE A 159 17.79 17.80 -7.42
N SER A 160 17.35 17.80 -8.67
CA SER A 160 15.94 17.80 -9.05
C SER A 160 15.49 16.39 -9.38
N LEU A 161 14.49 15.91 -8.64
CA LEU A 161 13.88 14.58 -8.85
C LEU A 161 12.68 14.61 -9.82
N LEU A 162 12.43 15.75 -10.46
CA LEU A 162 11.32 15.94 -11.40
C LEU A 162 11.52 15.11 -12.68
N HIS A 163 10.44 14.56 -13.23
CA HIS A 163 10.47 13.69 -14.39
C HIS A 163 9.67 14.29 -15.57
N PRO A 164 10.23 14.31 -16.80
CA PRO A 164 9.57 14.93 -17.96
C PRO A 164 8.27 14.22 -18.40
N ALA A 165 8.07 12.96 -18.03
CA ALA A 165 6.83 12.24 -18.30
C ALA A 165 5.64 12.64 -17.41
N VAL A 166 5.86 13.41 -16.32
CA VAL A 166 4.78 13.85 -15.42
C VAL A 166 4.13 15.12 -15.97
N VAL A 167 3.40 14.94 -17.07
CA VAL A 167 2.69 16.01 -17.76
C VAL A 167 1.40 16.42 -17.04
N PRO A 168 0.99 17.70 -17.12
CA PRO A 168 1.67 18.81 -17.78
C PRO A 168 2.66 19.59 -16.89
N PHE A 169 2.79 19.24 -15.60
CA PHE A 169 3.38 20.13 -14.60
C PHE A 169 4.91 20.11 -14.58
N GLU A 170 5.52 18.94 -14.44
CA GLU A 170 6.96 18.84 -14.19
C GLU A 170 7.85 19.32 -15.37
N PRO A 171 7.50 19.13 -16.65
CA PRO A 171 8.31 19.64 -17.76
C PRO A 171 8.53 21.15 -17.74
N GLN A 172 7.48 21.92 -17.41
CA GLN A 172 7.58 23.37 -17.34
C GLN A 172 8.47 23.81 -16.17
N LEU A 173 8.33 23.13 -15.04
CA LEU A 173 9.14 23.37 -13.84
C LEU A 173 10.62 23.03 -14.09
N ILE A 174 10.94 21.95 -14.78
CA ILE A 174 12.31 21.58 -15.16
C ILE A 174 12.93 22.69 -16.03
N ALA A 175 12.18 23.18 -17.03
CA ALA A 175 12.67 24.25 -17.91
C ALA A 175 12.90 25.56 -17.15
N GLN A 176 12.00 25.89 -16.21
CA GLN A 176 12.15 27.04 -15.33
C GLN A 176 13.37 26.89 -14.42
N GLU A 177 13.48 25.77 -13.71
CA GLU A 177 14.56 25.47 -12.78
C GLU A 177 15.93 25.54 -13.47
N LYS A 178 16.04 25.00 -14.69
CA LYS A 178 17.27 25.08 -15.49
C LYS A 178 17.70 26.51 -15.78
N ARG A 179 16.76 27.39 -16.15
CA ARG A 179 17.07 28.81 -16.41
C ARG A 179 17.46 29.54 -15.13
N GLU A 180 16.72 29.30 -14.05
CA GLU A 180 16.95 29.97 -12.76
C GLU A 180 18.24 29.52 -12.09
N ALA A 181 18.60 28.23 -12.19
CA ALA A 181 19.86 27.71 -11.66
C ALA A 181 21.08 28.32 -12.37
N VAL A 182 21.03 28.47 -13.70
CA VAL A 182 22.07 29.17 -14.48
C VAL A 182 22.18 30.63 -14.03
N ALA A 183 21.06 31.33 -13.88
CA ALA A 183 21.05 32.72 -13.42
C ALA A 183 21.61 32.88 -12.00
N ALA A 184 21.34 31.92 -11.11
CA ALA A 184 21.86 31.90 -9.74
C ALA A 184 23.33 31.40 -9.65
N GLY A 185 23.90 30.86 -10.72
CA GLY A 185 25.25 30.28 -10.72
C GLY A 185 25.38 29.02 -9.84
N ILE A 186 24.30 28.27 -9.68
CA ILE A 186 24.26 26.99 -8.95
C ILE A 186 24.10 25.83 -9.93
N GLU A 187 24.82 24.73 -9.69
CA GLU A 187 24.72 23.55 -10.55
C GLU A 187 23.35 22.88 -10.39
N LEU A 188 22.66 22.62 -11.49
CA LEU A 188 21.44 21.81 -11.50
C LEU A 188 21.77 20.38 -11.94
N ILE A 189 21.58 19.43 -11.04
CA ILE A 189 21.75 18.00 -11.28
C ILE A 189 20.35 17.40 -11.45
N HIS A 190 20.00 17.06 -12.68
CA HIS A 190 18.69 16.49 -12.99
C HIS A 190 18.74 14.97 -12.88
N LEU A 191 18.07 14.41 -11.86
CA LEU A 191 17.97 12.98 -11.59
C LEU A 191 16.49 12.58 -11.64
N PRO A 192 15.90 12.51 -12.85
CA PRO A 192 14.46 12.32 -12.99
C PRO A 192 14.01 11.01 -12.33
N MET A 193 12.98 11.11 -11.49
CA MET A 193 12.38 9.94 -10.84
C MET A 193 10.87 9.90 -11.07
N LEU A 194 10.37 8.78 -11.54
CA LEU A 194 8.95 8.53 -11.64
C LEU A 194 8.34 8.33 -10.26
N PRO A 195 7.08 8.77 -10.04
CA PRO A 195 6.36 8.49 -8.80
C PRO A 195 5.87 7.04 -8.72
N TRP A 196 6.17 6.23 -9.74
CA TRP A 196 6.05 4.79 -9.74
C TRP A 196 7.43 4.15 -9.90
N VAL A 197 7.50 2.87 -9.56
CA VAL A 197 8.75 2.21 -9.16
C VAL A 197 9.60 1.74 -10.35
N SER A 198 9.04 1.67 -11.55
CA SER A 198 9.77 1.30 -12.76
C SER A 198 10.62 2.46 -13.30
N ASP A 199 11.85 2.14 -13.73
CA ASP A 199 12.74 2.99 -14.55
C ASP A 199 13.46 4.16 -13.84
N ASN A 200 13.86 3.98 -12.57
CA ASN A 200 14.64 4.99 -11.83
C ASN A 200 16.15 4.70 -11.73
N THR A 201 16.63 3.58 -12.29
CA THR A 201 17.98 3.02 -12.03
C THR A 201 19.11 4.01 -12.29
N GLU A 202 19.10 4.72 -13.42
CA GLU A 202 20.17 5.66 -13.79
C GLU A 202 20.28 6.82 -12.79
N SER A 203 19.14 7.42 -12.42
CA SER A 203 19.06 8.50 -11.44
C SER A 203 19.57 8.05 -10.07
N MET A 204 19.25 6.82 -9.69
CA MET A 204 19.65 6.21 -8.43
C MET A 204 21.17 5.98 -8.37
N ASP A 205 21.77 5.48 -9.44
CA ASP A 205 23.22 5.22 -9.49
C ASP A 205 24.03 6.52 -9.45
N LYS A 206 23.56 7.56 -10.14
CA LYS A 206 24.15 8.91 -10.03
C LYS A 206 24.01 9.47 -8.62
N LEU A 207 22.86 9.31 -7.97
CA LEU A 207 22.66 9.75 -6.60
C LEU A 207 23.60 9.03 -5.62
N ARG A 208 23.80 7.72 -5.79
CA ARG A 208 24.80 6.96 -5.02
C ARG A 208 26.20 7.49 -5.22
N ALA A 209 26.60 7.77 -6.46
CA ALA A 209 27.93 8.30 -6.75
C ALA A 209 28.15 9.65 -6.04
N ILE A 210 27.15 10.52 -6.06
CA ILE A 210 27.17 11.81 -5.34
C ILE A 210 27.26 11.58 -3.82
N ALA A 211 26.44 10.69 -3.28
CA ALA A 211 26.43 10.36 -1.84
C ALA A 211 27.78 9.79 -1.36
N LYS A 212 28.37 8.87 -2.13
CA LYS A 212 29.68 8.26 -1.83
C LYS A 212 30.82 9.27 -1.89
N ALA A 213 30.76 10.22 -2.83
CA ALA A 213 31.82 11.21 -3.00
C ALA A 213 31.97 12.11 -1.76
N LYS A 214 30.87 12.36 -1.00
CA LYS A 214 30.83 13.24 0.19
C LYS A 214 31.48 14.62 -0.05
N LYS A 215 31.36 15.14 -1.28
CA LYS A 215 31.94 16.42 -1.71
C LYS A 215 30.84 17.42 -1.96
N GLY A 216 30.91 18.58 -1.32
CA GLY A 216 29.95 19.65 -1.52
C GLY A 216 28.68 19.54 -0.67
N ARG A 217 27.75 20.48 -0.90
CA ARG A 217 26.44 20.55 -0.25
C ARG A 217 25.35 20.56 -1.31
N TYR A 218 24.37 19.68 -1.18
CA TYR A 218 23.31 19.49 -2.16
C TYR A 218 21.94 19.71 -1.56
N TYR A 219 21.09 20.44 -2.29
CA TYR A 219 19.69 20.59 -1.97
C TYR A 219 18.86 19.67 -2.87
N ILE A 220 18.06 18.78 -2.28
CA ILE A 220 17.28 17.77 -3.00
C ILE A 220 15.80 18.12 -2.85
N HIS A 221 15.07 18.11 -3.96
CA HIS A 221 13.63 18.31 -3.95
C HIS A 221 12.92 17.46 -5.00
N CYS A 222 11.61 17.35 -4.83
CA CYS A 222 10.69 16.90 -5.87
C CYS A 222 9.46 17.80 -5.82
N TYR A 223 8.49 17.58 -6.72
CA TYR A 223 7.34 18.48 -6.85
C TYR A 223 6.56 18.66 -5.53
N LEU A 224 6.10 17.57 -4.92
CA LEU A 224 5.33 17.58 -3.66
C LEU A 224 6.16 17.12 -2.43
N GLY A 225 7.46 16.93 -2.60
CA GLY A 225 8.45 16.79 -1.51
C GLY A 225 8.41 15.52 -0.65
N ALA A 226 7.50 14.56 -0.85
CA ALA A 226 7.37 13.40 0.06
C ALA A 226 8.04 12.11 -0.44
N ASP A 227 7.42 11.38 -1.36
CA ASP A 227 7.80 9.98 -1.61
C ASP A 227 9.17 9.83 -2.30
N ARG A 228 9.39 10.53 -3.43
CA ARG A 228 10.69 10.51 -4.16
C ARG A 228 11.85 11.03 -3.31
N VAL A 229 11.58 12.04 -2.49
CA VAL A 229 12.57 12.63 -1.57
C VAL A 229 12.94 11.64 -0.46
N ASN A 230 11.98 10.89 0.08
CA ASN A 230 12.24 9.86 1.09
C ASN A 230 13.05 8.69 0.52
N VAL A 231 12.80 8.33 -0.74
CA VAL A 231 13.62 7.34 -1.46
C VAL A 231 15.05 7.86 -1.65
N ALA A 232 15.21 9.09 -2.16
CA ALA A 232 16.52 9.74 -2.29
C ALA A 232 17.29 9.75 -0.95
N ARG A 233 16.58 10.11 0.12
CA ARG A 233 17.10 10.12 1.48
C ARG A 233 17.59 8.75 1.94
N ARG A 234 16.82 7.68 1.73
CA ARG A 234 17.22 6.32 2.11
C ARG A 234 18.54 5.92 1.46
N ILE A 235 18.72 6.20 0.17
CA ILE A 235 19.95 5.89 -0.56
C ILE A 235 21.13 6.65 0.04
N ILE A 236 20.94 7.94 0.33
CA ILE A 236 21.99 8.77 0.94
C ILE A 236 22.35 8.25 2.34
N GLU A 237 21.37 7.93 3.17
CA GLU A 237 21.58 7.36 4.51
C GLU A 237 22.39 6.06 4.43
N GLN A 238 22.07 5.18 3.47
CA GLN A 238 22.79 3.93 3.24
C GLN A 238 24.24 4.16 2.80
N GLU A 239 24.47 5.01 1.80
CA GLU A 239 25.81 5.24 1.23
C GLU A 239 26.72 6.05 2.18
N THR A 240 26.13 6.79 3.11
CA THR A 240 26.87 7.54 4.13
C THR A 240 27.12 6.75 5.41
N GLY A 241 26.61 5.52 5.52
CA GLY A 241 26.77 4.65 6.68
C GLY A 241 25.94 5.06 7.89
N GLY A 242 24.76 5.66 7.68
CA GLY A 242 23.85 6.10 8.75
C GLY A 242 24.32 7.35 9.52
N LEU A 243 25.50 7.90 9.22
CA LEU A 243 26.05 9.11 9.85
C LEU A 243 25.24 10.38 9.54
N ALA A 244 24.33 10.32 8.56
CA ALA A 244 23.30 11.33 8.36
C ALA A 244 22.19 11.21 9.43
N VAL A 245 22.55 11.31 10.71
CA VAL A 245 21.55 11.44 11.78
C VAL A 245 20.95 12.84 11.66
N ILE A 246 19.63 12.88 11.46
CA ILE A 246 18.87 14.08 11.11
C ILE A 246 18.51 14.83 12.40
N GLU A 247 19.21 15.93 12.67
CA GLU A 247 18.74 16.92 13.64
C GLU A 247 17.48 17.62 13.07
N GLY A 248 16.36 17.52 13.78
CA GLY A 248 15.10 18.17 13.38
C GLY A 248 14.17 17.34 12.51
N ALA A 249 14.33 16.01 12.46
CA ALA A 249 13.30 15.10 11.93
C ALA A 249 12.05 15.14 12.81
N GLY A 250 11.28 16.23 12.73
CA GLY A 250 9.87 16.18 13.11
C GLY A 250 9.23 15.02 12.35
N ALA A 251 8.42 14.23 13.06
CA ALA A 251 7.78 12.98 12.64
C ALA A 251 6.92 13.04 11.36
N SER A 252 6.95 14.13 10.60
CA SER A 252 6.13 14.34 9.42
C SER A 252 6.85 13.93 8.14
N THR A 253 6.47 12.76 7.59
CA THR A 253 6.11 12.45 6.18
C THR A 253 6.45 11.03 5.75
N ARG A 254 7.23 10.24 6.52
CA ARG A 254 7.41 8.81 6.20
C ARG A 254 6.10 8.09 6.49
N ARG A 255 5.46 7.53 5.47
CA ARG A 255 4.25 6.73 5.65
C ARG A 255 4.59 5.52 6.52
N SER A 256 3.88 5.33 7.63
CA SER A 256 4.03 4.14 8.48
C SER A 256 2.98 3.10 8.14
N LEU A 257 3.34 1.83 8.30
CA LEU A 257 2.38 0.72 8.24
C LEU A 257 1.51 0.66 9.51
N ASP A 258 1.91 1.28 10.61
CA ASP A 258 1.09 1.34 11.84
C ASP A 258 -0.22 2.11 11.64
N GLU A 259 -0.21 3.11 10.78
CA GLU A 259 -1.36 3.96 10.49
C GLU A 259 -2.24 3.37 9.37
N GLN A 260 -1.71 2.42 8.60
CA GLN A 260 -2.40 1.85 7.46
C GLN A 260 -3.12 0.55 7.83
N LYS A 261 -4.45 0.56 7.70
CA LYS A 261 -5.27 -0.63 8.02
C LYS A 261 -5.28 -1.68 6.91
N LYS A 262 -5.15 -1.24 5.65
CA LYS A 262 -5.23 -2.13 4.47
C LYS A 262 -4.45 -1.57 3.29
N LEU A 263 -3.99 -2.48 2.45
CA LEU A 263 -3.57 -2.20 1.08
C LEU A 263 -4.70 -2.61 0.12
N GLU A 264 -4.53 -2.36 -1.18
CA GLU A 264 -5.51 -2.68 -2.21
C GLU A 264 -5.92 -4.16 -2.18
N ARG A 265 -4.94 -5.04 -1.96
CA ARG A 265 -5.10 -6.51 -2.00
C ARG A 265 -5.46 -7.14 -0.66
N GLY A 266 -5.70 -6.36 0.39
CA GLY A 266 -6.15 -6.88 1.67
C GLY A 266 -5.68 -6.10 2.89
N PRO A 267 -6.14 -6.50 4.09
CA PRO A 267 -5.76 -5.86 5.35
C PRO A 267 -4.26 -6.06 5.67
N ILE A 268 -3.74 -5.16 6.49
CA ILE A 268 -2.42 -5.27 7.13
C ILE A 268 -2.62 -5.86 8.52
N PHE A 269 -1.76 -6.81 8.91
CA PHE A 269 -1.72 -7.36 10.25
C PHE A 269 -0.39 -6.99 10.92
N LYS A 270 -0.45 -6.32 12.07
CA LYS A 270 0.72 -6.10 12.92
C LYS A 270 0.88 -7.36 13.77
N LEU A 271 1.93 -8.13 13.47
CA LEU A 271 2.21 -9.37 14.19
C LEU A 271 2.87 -9.05 15.55
N GLU A 272 3.82 -8.13 15.54
CA GLU A 272 4.51 -7.60 16.73
C GLU A 272 5.01 -6.18 16.41
N GLU A 273 5.62 -5.50 17.36
CA GLU A 273 6.17 -4.16 17.13
C GLU A 273 7.21 -4.19 15.98
N GLY A 274 6.94 -3.41 14.91
CA GLY A 274 7.77 -3.39 13.72
C GLY A 274 7.75 -4.66 12.84
N LEU A 275 6.87 -5.65 13.06
CA LEU A 275 6.69 -6.79 12.15
C LEU A 275 5.27 -6.84 11.60
N TYR A 276 5.16 -6.78 10.28
CA TYR A 276 3.85 -6.72 9.61
C TYR A 276 3.68 -7.88 8.63
N LEU A 277 2.47 -8.42 8.56
CA LEU A 277 2.02 -9.24 7.45
C LEU A 277 1.13 -8.38 6.54
N ILE A 278 1.57 -8.20 5.30
CA ILE A 278 0.88 -7.38 4.30
C ILE A 278 0.53 -8.21 3.05
N PRO A 279 -0.48 -7.84 2.26
CA PRO A 279 -0.67 -8.44 0.95
C PRO A 279 0.39 -7.87 -0.01
N TYR A 280 0.57 -8.50 -1.17
CA TYR A 280 1.51 -8.01 -2.17
C TYR A 280 1.11 -6.58 -2.60
N PRO A 281 1.96 -5.56 -2.42
CA PRO A 281 1.58 -4.15 -2.68
C PRO A 281 1.40 -3.86 -4.17
N THR A 282 0.64 -2.83 -4.54
CA THR A 282 0.79 -2.21 -5.87
C THR A 282 2.09 -1.40 -5.96
N ASP A 283 2.51 -1.00 -7.16
CA ASP A 283 3.75 -0.22 -7.33
C ASP A 283 3.72 1.08 -6.50
N GLU A 284 2.58 1.77 -6.44
CA GLU A 284 2.39 2.98 -5.64
C GLU A 284 2.50 2.70 -4.13
N GLU A 285 1.87 1.61 -3.67
CA GLU A 285 1.93 1.19 -2.26
C GLU A 285 3.34 0.73 -1.89
N PHE A 286 4.01 0.03 -2.79
CA PHE A 286 5.38 -0.42 -2.64
C PHE A 286 6.33 0.78 -2.51
N LEU A 287 6.19 1.77 -3.39
CA LEU A 287 6.96 3.01 -3.28
C LEU A 287 6.67 3.71 -1.95
N GLY A 288 5.39 3.95 -1.63
CA GLY A 288 5.01 4.79 -0.51
C GLY A 288 5.30 4.17 0.86
N PHE A 289 5.04 2.87 1.03
CA PHE A 289 5.11 2.21 2.34
C PHE A 289 6.37 1.35 2.52
N VAL A 290 6.90 0.74 1.46
CA VAL A 290 8.08 -0.16 1.56
C VAL A 290 9.37 0.61 1.28
N LEU A 291 9.45 1.31 0.15
CA LEU A 291 10.66 2.00 -0.29
C LEU A 291 10.86 3.39 0.35
N ALA A 292 9.81 4.21 0.40
CA ALA A 292 9.82 5.53 1.03
C ALA A 292 9.51 5.47 2.54
N GLY A 293 8.95 4.35 3.01
CA GLY A 293 8.59 4.13 4.40
C GLY A 293 9.80 3.79 5.28
N GLN A 294 9.53 3.08 6.38
CA GLN A 294 10.57 2.69 7.35
C GLN A 294 11.02 1.24 7.23
N VAL A 295 10.48 0.47 6.28
CA VAL A 295 10.79 -0.96 6.12
C VAL A 295 12.29 -1.17 5.86
N LYS A 296 12.89 -2.07 6.63
CA LYS A 296 14.30 -2.48 6.53
C LYS A 296 14.49 -3.86 5.94
N ASN A 297 13.48 -4.74 5.99
CA ASN A 297 13.56 -6.09 5.45
C ASN A 297 12.22 -6.50 4.82
N VAL A 298 12.29 -7.21 3.70
CA VAL A 298 11.13 -7.78 3.00
C VAL A 298 11.26 -9.30 2.94
N VAL A 299 10.24 -10.01 3.43
CA VAL A 299 10.15 -11.47 3.41
C VAL A 299 8.98 -11.87 2.50
N ALA A 300 9.29 -12.44 1.35
CA ALA A 300 8.29 -12.87 0.37
C ALA A 300 7.93 -14.35 0.56
N LEU A 301 6.64 -14.63 0.68
CA LEU A 301 6.07 -15.98 0.74
C LEU A 301 5.43 -16.30 -0.62
N LEU A 302 6.27 -16.61 -1.61
CA LEU A 302 5.88 -16.85 -3.00
C LEU A 302 6.48 -18.15 -3.52
N ASP A 303 5.84 -18.79 -4.50
CA ASP A 303 6.33 -20.01 -5.13
C ASP A 303 7.02 -19.72 -6.47
N PRO A 304 8.34 -19.93 -6.61
CA PRO A 304 9.05 -19.71 -7.87
C PRO A 304 8.70 -20.72 -8.98
N ARG A 305 7.94 -21.79 -8.67
CA ARG A 305 7.46 -22.74 -9.69
C ARG A 305 6.22 -22.25 -10.42
N ASP A 306 5.45 -21.37 -9.79
CA ASP A 306 4.37 -20.65 -10.43
C ASP A 306 4.98 -19.53 -11.28
N GLU A 307 4.88 -19.63 -12.61
CA GLU A 307 5.47 -18.66 -13.54
C GLU A 307 4.97 -17.22 -13.30
N SER A 308 3.72 -17.05 -12.84
CA SER A 308 3.18 -15.72 -12.52
C SER A 308 3.83 -15.12 -11.27
N GLN A 309 4.15 -15.95 -10.27
CA GLN A 309 4.82 -15.54 -9.05
C GLN A 309 6.32 -15.38 -9.26
N LYS A 310 6.96 -16.26 -10.04
CA LYS A 310 8.36 -16.17 -10.42
C LYS A 310 8.70 -14.82 -11.04
N ARG A 311 7.91 -14.35 -12.01
CA ARG A 311 8.08 -13.00 -12.60
C ARG A 311 8.04 -11.89 -11.56
N ARG A 312 7.18 -12.02 -10.54
CA ARG A 312 7.10 -11.06 -9.42
C ARG A 312 8.31 -11.15 -8.51
N ILE A 313 8.75 -12.36 -8.16
CA ILE A 313 9.96 -12.60 -7.37
C ILE A 313 11.17 -11.97 -8.04
N ASP A 314 11.35 -12.19 -9.34
CA ASP A 314 12.49 -11.66 -10.09
C ASP A 314 12.44 -10.13 -10.17
N HIS A 315 11.25 -9.58 -10.46
CA HIS A 315 11.03 -8.14 -10.46
C HIS A 315 11.32 -7.51 -9.09
N GLU A 316 10.73 -8.04 -8.02
CA GLU A 316 10.87 -7.52 -6.66
C GLU A 316 12.30 -7.66 -6.15
N ARG A 317 12.97 -8.78 -6.44
CA ARG A 317 14.39 -8.98 -6.09
C ARG A 317 15.28 -7.94 -6.77
N ALA A 318 15.12 -7.77 -8.08
CA ALA A 318 15.87 -6.77 -8.84
C ALA A 318 15.61 -5.37 -8.30
N LEU A 319 14.35 -5.07 -8.02
CA LEU A 319 13.93 -3.79 -7.52
C LEU A 319 14.49 -3.50 -6.13
N LEU A 320 14.31 -4.39 -5.17
CA LEU A 320 14.78 -4.19 -3.80
C LEU A 320 16.31 -4.13 -3.72
N ALA A 321 17.02 -4.87 -4.58
CA ALA A 321 18.46 -4.72 -4.74
C ALA A 321 18.84 -3.29 -5.18
N GLN A 322 18.06 -2.66 -6.06
CA GLN A 322 18.24 -1.25 -6.45
C GLN A 322 17.93 -0.25 -5.33
N TYR A 323 17.38 -0.66 -4.19
CA TYR A 323 17.20 0.21 -3.02
C TYR A 323 17.99 -0.29 -1.81
N SER A 324 18.92 -1.22 -2.04
CA SER A 324 19.72 -1.90 -1.02
C SER A 324 18.85 -2.42 0.13
N LEU A 325 17.62 -2.86 -0.18
CA LEU A 325 16.68 -3.38 0.80
C LEU A 325 16.78 -4.91 0.77
N PRO A 326 17.15 -5.57 1.88
CA PRO A 326 17.21 -7.01 1.96
C PRO A 326 15.89 -7.69 1.56
N PHE A 327 15.99 -8.59 0.57
CA PHE A 327 14.91 -9.43 0.10
C PHE A 327 15.14 -10.89 0.52
N HIS A 328 14.18 -11.47 1.23
CA HIS A 328 14.23 -12.84 1.69
C HIS A 328 13.07 -13.63 1.11
N LEU A 329 13.35 -14.42 0.07
CA LEU A 329 12.37 -15.37 -0.46
C LEU A 329 12.25 -16.58 0.46
N VAL A 330 11.03 -16.96 0.80
CA VAL A 330 10.67 -18.26 1.35
C VAL A 330 9.71 -18.94 0.40
N GLU A 331 10.19 -19.97 -0.27
CA GLU A 331 9.46 -20.64 -1.36
C GLU A 331 8.30 -21.47 -0.82
N ILE A 332 7.08 -20.92 -0.83
CA ILE A 332 5.89 -21.61 -0.33
C ILE A 332 4.76 -21.43 -1.34
N GLY A 333 4.23 -22.56 -1.83
CA GLY A 333 3.07 -22.61 -2.71
C GLY A 333 1.97 -23.47 -2.12
N GLU A 334 0.78 -23.42 -2.73
CA GLU A 334 -0.37 -24.23 -2.30
C GLU A 334 -0.14 -25.73 -2.53
N GLU A 335 0.54 -26.10 -3.62
CA GLU A 335 0.81 -27.51 -3.97
C GLU A 335 1.95 -28.14 -3.16
N ARG A 336 2.85 -27.32 -2.60
CA ARG A 336 3.95 -27.76 -1.73
C ARG A 336 3.92 -27.02 -0.41
N TYR A 337 2.73 -26.97 0.17
CA TYR A 337 2.56 -26.37 1.46
C TYR A 337 3.38 -27.11 2.52
N GLY A 338 3.98 -26.36 3.44
CA GLY A 338 4.75 -26.93 4.54
C GLY A 338 4.65 -26.02 5.76
N GLY A 339 3.81 -26.40 6.73
CA GLY A 339 3.59 -25.61 7.95
C GLY A 339 4.90 -25.30 8.70
N ARG A 340 5.85 -26.24 8.76
CA ARG A 340 7.17 -26.02 9.38
C ARG A 340 7.94 -24.87 8.71
N ARG A 341 7.89 -24.77 7.38
CA ARG A 341 8.55 -23.68 6.63
C ARG A 341 7.95 -22.32 6.94
N ILE A 342 6.64 -22.26 7.24
CA ILE A 342 5.98 -21.02 7.71
C ILE A 342 6.53 -20.61 9.08
N VAL A 343 6.67 -21.56 10.01
CA VAL A 343 7.25 -21.30 11.33
C VAL A 343 8.69 -20.82 11.21
N GLU A 344 9.51 -21.51 10.41
CA GLU A 344 10.90 -21.12 10.13
C GLU A 344 11.00 -19.72 9.50
N ALA A 345 10.15 -19.42 8.52
CA ALA A 345 10.06 -18.11 7.90
C ALA A 345 9.74 -17.01 8.90
N LEU A 346 8.77 -17.25 9.77
CA LEU A 346 8.39 -16.31 10.82
C LEU A 346 9.52 -16.14 11.84
N GLN A 347 10.15 -17.22 12.30
CA GLN A 347 11.27 -17.13 13.23
C GLN A 347 12.47 -16.38 12.63
N LYS A 348 12.73 -16.58 11.33
CA LYS A 348 13.71 -15.78 10.59
C LYS A 348 13.31 -14.31 10.59
N ALA A 349 12.07 -13.98 10.22
CA ALA A 349 11.58 -12.60 10.17
C ALA A 349 11.56 -11.90 11.54
N LYS A 350 11.35 -12.64 12.64
CA LYS A 350 11.44 -12.12 14.01
C LYS A 350 12.85 -11.66 14.38
N ARG A 351 13.88 -12.30 13.82
CA ARG A 351 15.31 -11.99 14.07
C ARG A 351 15.87 -10.89 13.17
N LEU A 352 15.14 -10.50 12.11
CA LEU A 352 15.57 -9.43 11.21
C LEU A 352 15.40 -8.06 11.86
N GLU A 353 16.18 -7.10 11.38
CA GLU A 353 16.09 -5.70 11.84
C GLU A 353 14.71 -5.12 11.53
N LYS A 354 14.08 -4.51 12.52
CA LYS A 354 12.75 -3.91 12.37
C LYS A 354 12.84 -2.47 11.86
N PRO A 355 11.84 -1.99 11.08
CA PRO A 355 10.64 -2.69 10.64
C PRO A 355 10.87 -3.76 9.57
N THR A 356 10.23 -4.92 9.71
CA THR A 356 10.24 -6.03 8.73
C THR A 356 8.82 -6.28 8.22
N VAL A 357 8.68 -6.50 6.91
CA VAL A 357 7.40 -6.92 6.32
C VAL A 357 7.51 -8.34 5.80
N ILE A 358 6.51 -9.14 6.12
CA ILE A 358 6.23 -10.43 5.49
C ILE A 358 5.08 -10.18 4.53
N HIS A 359 5.17 -10.66 3.29
CA HIS A 359 4.04 -10.58 2.37
C HIS A 359 3.77 -11.89 1.65
N ALA A 360 2.49 -12.11 1.40
CA ALA A 360 1.97 -13.12 0.50
C ALA A 360 1.12 -12.41 -0.57
N PHE A 361 0.66 -13.11 -1.61
CA PHE A 361 -0.08 -12.45 -2.69
C PHE A 361 -1.35 -11.73 -2.19
N PHE A 362 -2.14 -12.40 -1.35
CA PHE A 362 -3.26 -11.80 -0.62
C PHE A 362 -3.08 -12.02 0.89
N THR A 363 -3.73 -11.19 1.70
CA THR A 363 -3.93 -11.44 3.14
C THR A 363 -5.33 -11.99 3.40
N PRO A 364 -5.58 -12.67 4.54
CA PRO A 364 -6.88 -13.23 4.85
C PRO A 364 -7.97 -12.14 4.88
N GLY A 365 -9.17 -12.47 4.39
CA GLY A 365 -10.29 -11.55 4.30
C GLY A 365 -11.18 -11.91 3.12
N LYS A 366 -11.47 -10.91 2.26
CA LYS A 366 -12.26 -11.13 1.03
C LYS A 366 -11.63 -12.18 0.11
N PHE A 367 -10.31 -12.23 0.06
CA PHE A 367 -9.55 -13.24 -0.68
C PHE A 367 -9.00 -14.26 0.30
N LYS A 368 -9.20 -15.55 0.00
CA LYS A 368 -8.66 -16.63 0.83
C LYS A 368 -7.20 -16.84 0.43
N SER A 369 -6.29 -16.60 1.37
CA SER A 369 -4.85 -16.85 1.22
C SER A 369 -4.42 -17.86 2.27
N PRO A 370 -4.36 -19.16 1.94
CA PRO A 370 -3.94 -20.18 2.89
C PRO A 370 -2.56 -19.90 3.49
N ILE A 371 -1.66 -19.33 2.69
CA ILE A 371 -0.30 -19.00 3.13
C ILE A 371 -0.30 -17.87 4.16
N ALA A 372 -1.04 -16.79 3.92
CA ALA A 372 -1.10 -15.69 4.88
C ALA A 372 -1.87 -16.07 6.15
N GLU A 373 -2.94 -16.87 6.04
CA GLU A 373 -3.65 -17.45 7.18
C GLU A 373 -2.73 -18.34 8.01
N ALA A 374 -1.90 -19.15 7.36
CA ALA A 374 -0.90 -19.96 8.02
C ALA A 374 0.10 -19.11 8.82
N VAL A 375 0.58 -17.97 8.29
CA VAL A 375 1.48 -17.07 9.05
C VAL A 375 0.82 -16.56 10.32
N LEU A 376 -0.44 -16.15 10.26
CA LEU A 376 -1.19 -15.70 11.44
C LEU A 376 -1.30 -16.82 12.48
N ILE A 377 -1.67 -18.02 12.05
CA ILE A 377 -1.78 -19.19 12.93
C ILE A 377 -0.43 -19.54 13.56
N ALA A 378 0.64 -19.62 12.77
CA ALA A 378 1.99 -19.90 13.24
C ALA A 378 2.50 -18.84 14.21
N HIS A 379 2.16 -17.56 13.98
CA HIS A 379 2.57 -16.49 14.85
C HIS A 379 1.98 -16.59 16.25
N ARG A 380 0.68 -16.90 16.33
CA ARG A 380 -0.02 -17.08 17.61
C ARG A 380 0.40 -18.35 18.35
N THR A 381 0.63 -19.44 17.63
CA THR A 381 0.77 -20.77 18.24
C THR A 381 2.21 -21.25 18.37
N GLY A 382 3.12 -20.74 17.52
CA GLY A 382 4.45 -21.31 17.35
C GLY A 382 4.48 -22.69 16.69
N LEU A 383 3.32 -23.23 16.29
CA LEU A 383 3.18 -24.58 15.73
C LEU A 383 3.04 -24.53 14.20
N PRO A 384 3.44 -25.60 13.48
CA PRO A 384 3.19 -25.79 12.06
C PRO A 384 1.69 -25.72 11.71
N PRO A 385 1.25 -24.65 11.03
CA PRO A 385 -0.17 -24.39 10.81
C PRO A 385 -0.79 -25.32 9.74
N LEU A 386 -2.11 -25.48 9.83
CA LEU A 386 -3.02 -26.04 8.85
C LEU A 386 -4.14 -25.01 8.62
N PRO A 387 -4.02 -24.14 7.61
CA PRO A 387 -4.97 -23.07 7.39
C PRO A 387 -6.34 -23.63 6.98
N PRO A 388 -7.45 -23.26 7.66
CA PRO A 388 -8.81 -23.66 7.30
C PRO A 388 -9.14 -23.49 5.82
N SER A 389 -8.66 -22.41 5.19
CA SER A 389 -8.95 -22.12 3.77
C SER A 389 -8.35 -23.13 2.78
N MET A 390 -7.43 -24.00 3.22
CA MET A 390 -6.83 -25.06 2.42
C MET A 390 -7.70 -26.33 2.35
N TRP A 391 -8.68 -26.48 3.23
CA TRP A 391 -9.56 -27.65 3.35
C TRP A 391 -10.86 -27.50 2.56
N LYS A 392 -10.73 -27.25 1.25
CA LYS A 392 -11.87 -27.18 0.32
C LYS A 392 -12.31 -28.55 -0.21
N ALA A 393 -11.37 -29.47 -0.36
CA ALA A 393 -11.62 -30.80 -0.91
C ALA A 393 -12.33 -31.70 0.11
N THR A 394 -13.34 -32.43 -0.35
CA THR A 394 -14.03 -33.49 0.40
C THR A 394 -13.33 -34.80 0.06
N PHE A 395 -13.01 -35.63 1.05
CA PHE A 395 -12.50 -36.98 0.79
C PHE A 395 -13.66 -37.87 0.34
N ALA A 396 -13.38 -39.01 -0.27
CA ALA A 396 -14.38 -39.98 -0.68
C ALA A 396 -15.29 -40.39 0.50
N GLY A 397 -14.72 -40.50 1.70
CA GLY A 397 -15.45 -40.83 2.93
C GLY A 397 -16.08 -39.64 3.66
N GLY A 398 -16.01 -38.41 3.11
CA GLY A 398 -16.54 -37.21 3.73
C GLY A 398 -15.53 -36.08 3.95
N LYS A 399 -15.97 -34.97 4.55
CA LYS A 399 -15.16 -33.76 4.66
C LYS A 399 -14.27 -33.78 5.92
N PRO A 400 -12.93 -33.62 5.78
CA PRO A 400 -12.07 -33.39 6.93
C PRO A 400 -12.47 -32.14 7.72
N GLN A 401 -12.27 -32.19 9.03
CA GLN A 401 -12.53 -31.08 9.95
C GLN A 401 -11.22 -30.67 10.62
N LEU A 402 -10.94 -29.37 10.67
CA LEU A 402 -9.84 -28.85 11.45
C LEU A 402 -10.25 -28.82 12.93
N LEU A 403 -9.50 -29.51 13.80
CA LEU A 403 -9.74 -29.53 15.24
C LEU A 403 -8.89 -28.52 16.00
N ALA A 404 -7.66 -28.34 15.54
CA ALA A 404 -6.69 -27.43 16.12
C ALA A 404 -5.83 -26.83 14.99
N PRO A 405 -5.08 -25.76 15.27
CA PRO A 405 -4.18 -25.09 14.32
C PRO A 405 -3.29 -25.99 13.48
N HIS A 406 -2.89 -27.14 14.00
CA HIS A 406 -1.96 -28.09 13.39
C HIS A 406 -2.56 -29.51 13.31
N VAL A 407 -3.87 -29.67 13.52
CA VAL A 407 -4.53 -30.99 13.62
C VAL A 407 -5.85 -31.01 12.85
N ALA A 408 -5.92 -31.88 11.84
CA ALA A 408 -7.15 -32.21 11.14
C ALA A 408 -7.62 -33.62 11.51
N ILE A 409 -8.94 -33.85 11.50
CA ILE A 409 -9.57 -35.16 11.68
C ILE A 409 -10.49 -35.45 10.49
N GLY A 410 -10.65 -36.70 10.10
CA GLY A 410 -11.59 -37.02 9.03
C GLY A 410 -11.77 -38.51 8.78
N PRO A 411 -12.43 -38.86 7.66
CA PRO A 411 -12.60 -40.25 7.26
C PRO A 411 -11.26 -40.90 6.89
N ARG A 412 -11.27 -42.22 6.71
CA ARG A 412 -10.10 -42.95 6.17
C ARG A 412 -9.75 -42.40 4.78
N PRO A 413 -8.51 -41.93 4.54
CA PRO A 413 -8.07 -41.48 3.23
C PRO A 413 -8.00 -42.67 2.26
N THR A 414 -8.30 -42.44 0.99
CA THR A 414 -7.91 -43.33 -0.10
C THR A 414 -6.41 -43.26 -0.36
N GLU A 415 -5.88 -44.18 -1.18
CA GLU A 415 -4.47 -44.18 -1.58
C GLU A 415 -4.05 -42.86 -2.24
N SER A 416 -4.85 -42.32 -3.16
CA SER A 416 -4.56 -41.03 -3.80
C SER A 416 -4.68 -39.84 -2.84
N GLU A 417 -5.60 -39.91 -1.87
CA GLU A 417 -5.81 -38.84 -0.89
C GLU A 417 -4.64 -38.67 0.10
N PHE A 418 -3.86 -39.73 0.37
CA PHE A 418 -2.62 -39.57 1.13
C PHE A 418 -1.65 -38.60 0.45
N TYR A 419 -1.55 -38.65 -0.89
CA TYR A 419 -0.68 -37.75 -1.64
C TYR A 419 -1.35 -36.40 -1.94
N GLU A 420 -2.48 -36.43 -2.65
CA GLU A 420 -3.17 -35.25 -3.16
C GLU A 420 -3.79 -34.40 -2.06
N SER A 421 -4.17 -35.04 -0.94
CA SER A 421 -4.88 -34.36 0.13
C SER A 421 -4.07 -34.13 1.39
N ILE A 422 -3.38 -35.14 1.91
CA ILE A 422 -2.64 -35.06 3.16
C ILE A 422 -1.23 -34.49 2.90
N HIS A 423 -0.43 -35.14 2.06
CA HIS A 423 0.95 -34.71 1.80
C HIS A 423 1.03 -33.32 1.14
N ALA A 424 0.19 -33.06 0.13
CA ALA A 424 0.13 -31.75 -0.54
C ALA A 424 -0.18 -30.58 0.42
N ARG A 425 -0.93 -30.86 1.50
CA ARG A 425 -1.27 -29.90 2.57
C ARG A 425 -0.24 -29.87 3.70
N GLY A 426 0.98 -30.35 3.45
CA GLY A 426 2.09 -30.25 4.39
C GLY A 426 2.00 -31.17 5.60
N ILE A 427 1.01 -32.07 5.66
CA ILE A 427 0.92 -33.08 6.71
C ILE A 427 1.94 -34.17 6.39
N ARG A 428 2.78 -34.48 7.38
CA ARG A 428 3.83 -35.50 7.28
C ARG A 428 3.60 -36.67 8.21
N THR A 429 2.65 -36.55 9.15
CA THR A 429 2.29 -37.63 10.06
C THR A 429 0.78 -37.81 10.08
N ALA A 430 0.32 -39.01 9.75
CA ALA A 430 -1.05 -39.45 9.92
C ALA A 430 -1.13 -40.39 11.14
N LEU A 431 -2.16 -40.19 11.96
CA LEU A 431 -2.39 -40.93 13.20
C LEU A 431 -3.64 -41.78 13.02
N PHE A 432 -3.47 -43.10 12.97
CA PHE A 432 -4.57 -44.05 13.07
C PHE A 432 -4.95 -44.22 14.55
N VAL A 433 -6.11 -43.70 14.93
CA VAL A 433 -6.62 -43.73 16.31
C VAL A 433 -7.46 -45.00 16.50
N GLY A 434 -6.87 -46.01 17.13
CA GLY A 434 -7.47 -47.32 17.33
C GLY A 434 -6.44 -48.41 17.64
N ASP A 435 -6.87 -49.66 17.65
CA ASP A 435 -5.98 -50.81 17.77
C ASP A 435 -5.08 -50.92 16.53
N ALA A 436 -3.76 -51.02 16.71
CA ALA A 436 -2.81 -51.16 15.61
C ALA A 436 -3.12 -52.36 14.69
N SER A 437 -3.71 -53.43 15.22
CA SER A 437 -4.14 -54.60 14.44
C SER A 437 -5.32 -54.32 13.51
N ALA A 438 -6.11 -53.27 13.79
CA ALA A 438 -7.23 -52.83 12.96
C ALA A 438 -6.81 -51.85 11.85
N MET A 439 -5.54 -51.42 11.82
CA MET A 439 -5.01 -50.52 10.80
C MET A 439 -4.81 -51.28 9.48
N PRO A 440 -5.48 -50.90 8.38
CA PRO A 440 -5.33 -51.58 7.12
C PRO A 440 -3.89 -51.50 6.60
N SER A 441 -3.29 -52.63 6.22
CA SER A 441 -1.92 -52.68 5.69
C SER A 441 -1.75 -51.83 4.42
N SER A 442 -2.80 -51.68 3.62
CA SER A 442 -2.83 -50.80 2.45
C SER A 442 -2.58 -49.33 2.81
N ASP A 443 -3.00 -48.88 4.00
CA ASP A 443 -2.81 -47.48 4.42
C ASP A 443 -1.34 -47.20 4.70
N ALA A 444 -0.62 -48.13 5.32
CA ALA A 444 0.81 -47.99 5.59
C ALA A 444 1.60 -47.87 4.27
N THR A 445 1.28 -48.70 3.28
CA THR A 445 1.88 -48.64 1.94
C THR A 445 1.58 -47.32 1.26
N ALA A 446 0.30 -46.91 1.21
CA ALA A 446 -0.13 -45.67 0.57
C ALA A 446 0.50 -44.43 1.24
N ALA A 447 0.50 -44.37 2.57
CA ALA A 447 1.10 -43.29 3.33
C ALA A 447 2.61 -43.21 3.05
N SER A 448 3.33 -44.35 3.10
CA SER A 448 4.75 -44.39 2.81
C SER A 448 5.09 -43.93 1.39
N GLN A 449 4.31 -44.36 0.38
CA GLN A 449 4.49 -43.93 -1.00
C GLN A 449 4.22 -42.43 -1.18
N ALA A 450 3.27 -41.88 -0.43
CA ALA A 450 2.98 -40.45 -0.40
C ALA A 450 4.00 -39.63 0.42
N GLY A 451 4.96 -40.25 1.12
CA GLY A 451 5.88 -39.56 2.01
C GLY A 451 5.23 -39.07 3.33
N VAL A 452 4.21 -39.78 3.79
CA VAL A 452 3.51 -39.56 5.06
C VAL A 452 3.84 -40.69 6.02
N GLU A 453 4.35 -40.35 7.20
CA GLU A 453 4.54 -41.30 8.29
C GLU A 453 3.18 -41.69 8.88
N LEU A 454 2.87 -42.99 8.92
CA LEU A 454 1.66 -43.50 9.54
C LEU A 454 2.00 -44.14 10.89
N ARG A 455 1.36 -43.65 11.96
CA ARG A 455 1.48 -44.21 13.32
C ARG A 455 0.12 -44.65 13.83
N ALA A 456 0.04 -45.84 14.43
CA ALA A 456 -1.13 -46.25 15.20
C ALA A 456 -0.98 -45.78 16.64
N ILE A 457 -2.03 -45.18 17.20
CA ILE A 457 -2.09 -44.72 18.58
C ILE A 457 -3.38 -45.17 19.24
N ALA A 458 -3.31 -45.48 20.54
CA ALA A 458 -4.49 -45.87 21.31
C ALA A 458 -5.56 -44.76 21.28
N ALA A 459 -6.83 -45.16 21.34
CA ALA A 459 -7.97 -44.24 21.41
C ALA A 459 -8.13 -43.60 22.80
N ASP A 460 -7.01 -43.25 23.43
CA ASP A 460 -6.93 -42.56 24.72
C ASP A 460 -6.61 -41.07 24.46
N PRO A 461 -7.50 -40.15 24.86
CA PRO A 461 -7.26 -38.71 24.73
C PRO A 461 -5.92 -38.24 25.30
N ALA A 462 -5.44 -38.81 26.41
CA ALA A 462 -4.18 -38.40 27.02
C ALA A 462 -2.98 -38.72 26.09
N VAL A 463 -2.95 -39.94 25.54
CA VAL A 463 -1.91 -40.39 24.61
C VAL A 463 -1.93 -39.57 23.32
N VAL A 464 -3.11 -39.30 22.77
CA VAL A 464 -3.24 -38.46 21.57
C VAL A 464 -2.74 -37.05 21.86
N LEU A 465 -3.16 -36.44 22.96
CA LEU A 465 -2.74 -35.08 23.33
C LEU A 465 -1.24 -34.95 23.59
N ASP A 466 -0.60 -35.97 24.14
CA ASP A 466 0.86 -36.02 24.32
C ASP A 466 1.57 -36.09 22.96
N THR A 467 1.13 -36.99 22.08
CA THR A 467 1.66 -37.12 20.71
C THR A 467 1.55 -35.80 19.92
N LEU A 468 0.43 -35.08 20.06
CA LEU A 468 0.20 -33.83 19.35
C LEU A 468 1.10 -32.66 19.81
N GLN A 469 1.81 -32.80 20.94
CA GLN A 469 2.80 -31.82 21.41
C GLN A 469 4.14 -31.92 20.68
N GLU A 470 4.42 -33.01 19.96
CA GLU A 470 5.67 -33.20 19.20
C GLU A 470 5.78 -32.26 17.97
N GLY A 471 4.73 -31.50 17.65
CA GLY A 471 4.85 -30.32 16.79
C GLY A 471 4.33 -30.46 15.36
N GLY A 472 3.62 -31.53 14.98
CA GLY A 472 2.73 -31.55 13.79
C GLY A 472 3.26 -31.08 12.43
N PRO A 473 2.37 -30.80 11.45
CA PRO A 473 0.91 -30.96 11.52
C PRO A 473 0.46 -32.42 11.33
N TYR A 474 -0.71 -32.78 11.89
CA TYR A 474 -1.24 -34.15 11.95
C TYR A 474 -2.59 -34.31 11.24
N TYR A 475 -2.83 -35.53 10.74
CA TYR A 475 -4.15 -35.99 10.29
C TYR A 475 -4.61 -37.20 11.12
N LEU A 476 -5.77 -37.10 11.75
CA LEU A 476 -6.34 -38.14 12.61
C LEU A 476 -7.46 -38.86 11.88
N TYR A 477 -7.45 -40.19 11.89
CA TYR A 477 -8.52 -41.02 11.37
C TYR A 477 -8.59 -42.37 12.10
N GLY A 478 -9.60 -43.19 11.80
CA GLY A 478 -9.79 -44.51 12.42
C GLY A 478 -10.98 -44.58 13.39
N PRO A 479 -11.30 -45.77 13.90
CA PRO A 479 -12.52 -46.02 14.66
C PRO A 479 -12.57 -45.28 16.01
N GLY A 480 -11.41 -45.04 16.64
CA GLY A 480 -11.31 -44.32 17.91
C GLY A 480 -11.26 -42.79 17.77
N SER A 481 -11.21 -42.26 16.54
CA SER A 481 -11.01 -40.83 16.29
C SER A 481 -12.15 -39.95 16.86
N ALA A 482 -13.37 -40.47 16.93
CA ALA A 482 -14.51 -39.77 17.52
C ALA A 482 -14.33 -39.46 19.02
N ALA A 483 -13.70 -40.37 19.77
CA ALA A 483 -13.51 -40.23 21.22
C ALA A 483 -12.50 -39.12 21.58
N VAL A 484 -11.54 -38.85 20.70
CA VAL A 484 -10.48 -37.87 20.95
C VAL A 484 -10.80 -36.47 20.40
N LYS A 485 -11.88 -36.34 19.63
CA LYS A 485 -12.27 -35.10 18.94
C LYS A 485 -12.47 -33.92 19.88
N GLU A 486 -13.36 -34.05 20.87
CA GLU A 486 -13.66 -32.98 21.81
C GLU A 486 -12.52 -32.67 22.78
N PRO A 487 -11.78 -33.66 23.32
CA PRO A 487 -10.56 -33.38 24.09
C PRO A 487 -9.51 -32.56 23.33
N VAL A 488 -9.24 -32.90 22.08
CA VAL A 488 -8.31 -32.13 21.23
C VAL A 488 -8.82 -30.71 21.01
N ARG A 489 -10.11 -30.56 20.65
CA ARG A 489 -10.71 -29.23 20.46
C ARG A 489 -10.64 -28.39 21.75
N ALA A 490 -10.98 -28.98 22.90
CA ALA A 490 -10.94 -28.29 24.19
C ALA A 490 -9.52 -27.84 24.54
N ARG A 491 -8.50 -28.69 24.30
CA ARG A 491 -7.10 -28.36 24.58
C ARG A 491 -6.59 -27.16 23.78
N TYR A 492 -7.02 -27.02 22.53
CA TYR A 492 -6.53 -26.01 21.60
C TYR A 492 -7.56 -24.90 21.27
N ALA A 493 -8.66 -24.81 22.02
CA ALA A 493 -9.75 -23.88 21.75
C ALA A 493 -9.30 -22.41 21.72
N GLU A 494 -8.47 -22.00 22.69
CA GLU A 494 -7.92 -20.64 22.76
C GLU A 494 -7.05 -20.30 21.55
N MET A 495 -6.39 -21.32 20.99
CA MET A 495 -5.55 -21.18 19.81
C MET A 495 -6.35 -21.13 18.51
N MET A 496 -7.69 -21.07 18.53
CA MET A 496 -8.52 -20.95 17.33
C MET A 496 -9.13 -19.55 17.14
N THR A 497 -8.99 -18.64 18.11
CA THR A 497 -9.54 -17.27 18.08
C THR A 497 -8.88 -16.38 17.01
N PRO A 498 -9.59 -15.88 15.98
CA PRO A 498 -9.00 -15.13 14.86
C PRO A 498 -8.09 -13.96 15.28
N ILE A 499 -6.98 -13.74 14.56
CA ILE A 499 -6.16 -12.53 14.74
C ILE A 499 -6.84 -11.36 14.04
N GLU A 500 -6.97 -10.23 14.75
CA GLU A 500 -7.59 -9.03 14.21
C GLU A 500 -6.62 -8.18 13.36
N PRO A 501 -7.08 -7.59 12.25
CA PRO A 501 -6.28 -6.67 11.45
C PRO A 501 -6.02 -5.34 12.18
N VAL A 502 -4.98 -4.61 11.77
CA VAL A 502 -4.62 -3.33 12.39
C VAL A 502 -5.80 -2.36 12.35
N GLY A 503 -6.28 -1.96 13.54
CA GLY A 503 -7.34 -0.97 13.73
C GLY A 503 -8.73 -1.39 13.23
N GLY A 504 -9.01 -2.69 13.08
CA GLY A 504 -10.32 -3.20 12.68
C GLY A 504 -11.12 -3.79 13.84
N LYS A 505 -12.45 -3.63 13.81
CA LYS A 505 -13.39 -4.58 14.44
C LYS A 505 -13.31 -5.91 13.65
N PRO A 506 -13.56 -7.07 14.28
CA PRO A 506 -13.50 -8.37 13.60
C PRO A 506 -14.33 -8.31 12.31
N ALA A 507 -13.74 -8.78 11.20
CA ALA A 507 -14.48 -8.88 9.95
C ALA A 507 -15.71 -9.74 10.22
N GLU A 508 -16.91 -9.19 9.98
CA GLU A 508 -18.15 -9.96 10.05
C GLU A 508 -17.97 -11.17 9.13
N THR A 509 -17.92 -12.36 9.73
CA THR A 509 -17.83 -13.62 9.00
C THR A 509 -19.01 -13.68 8.01
N PRO A 510 -18.77 -13.94 6.72
CA PRO A 510 -19.83 -14.08 5.73
C PRO A 510 -20.73 -15.29 6.00
#